data_AF-A0A133MLU7-F1
#
_entry.id   AF-A0A133MLU7-F1
#
_cell.length_a   1.000
_cell.length_b   1.000
_cell.length_c   1.000
_cell.angle_alpha   90.00
_cell.angle_beta   90.00
_cell.angle_gamma   90.00
#
_symmetry.space_group_name_H-M   'P 1'
#
loop_
_entity.id
_entity.type
_entity.pdbx_description
1 polymer ?
#
loop_
_entity_poly.entity_id
_entity_poly.type
_entity_poly.pdbx_seq_one_letter_code
_entity_poly.pdbx_strand_id
1 'polypeptide(L)' 'QYGNKIFKYKISQKEIVEPNDSSLLTQDLSKKEITLITCTNRAKQRLILKGELV' A
#
# COMPACT_ATOMS: atom_id res chain seq x y z
N GLN A 1 -2.93 8.74 20.97
CA GLN A 1 -2.87 7.26 20.99
C GLN A 1 -4.16 6.70 20.40
N TYR A 2 -4.08 5.74 19.46
CA TYR A 2 -5.26 5.19 18.79
C TYR A 2 -5.98 4.07 19.57
N GLY A 3 -5.41 3.58 20.67
CA GLY A 3 -6.01 2.53 21.50
C GLY A 3 -6.34 1.26 20.69
N ASN A 4 -7.47 0.62 20.98
CA ASN A 4 -8.00 -0.54 20.25
C ASN A 4 -8.90 -0.15 19.07
N LYS A 5 -8.69 1.03 18.45
CA LYS A 5 -9.49 1.45 17.29
C LYS A 5 -9.16 0.58 16.07
N ILE A 6 -10.20 0.09 15.43
CA ILE A 6 -10.12 -0.64 14.17
C ILE A 6 -10.33 0.34 13.03
N PHE A 7 -9.38 0.39 12.10
CA PHE A 7 -9.48 1.16 10.87
C PHE A 7 -9.75 0.20 9.72
N LYS A 8 -10.86 0.43 9.00
CA LYS A 8 -11.21 -0.36 7.82
C LYS A 8 -10.72 0.37 6.59
N TYR A 9 -10.07 -0.36 5.70
CA TYR A 9 -9.59 0.17 4.43
C TYR A 9 -10.17 -0.65 3.29
N LYS A 10 -10.49 0.01 2.19
CA LYS A 10 -10.90 -0.64 0.95
C LYS A 10 -9.75 -0.56 -0.06
N ILE A 11 -9.39 -1.70 -0.65
CA ILE A 11 -8.36 -1.76 -1.69
C ILE A 11 -8.80 -0.89 -2.88
N SER A 12 -7.93 0.04 -3.29
CA SER A 12 -8.12 0.94 -4.43
C SER A 12 -7.14 0.63 -5.57
N GLN A 13 -5.97 0.07 -5.27
CA GLN A 13 -4.95 -0.26 -6.27
C GLN A 13 -4.20 -1.56 -5.95
N LYS A 14 -3.77 -2.28 -6.99
CA LYS A 14 -2.91 -3.47 -6.91
C LYS A 14 -1.93 -3.50 -8.08
N GLU A 15 -0.64 -3.47 -7.81
CA GLU A 15 0.41 -3.44 -8.83
C GLU A 15 1.56 -4.42 -8.51
N ILE A 16 2.24 -4.90 -9.55
CA ILE A 16 3.52 -5.62 -9.43
C ILE A 16 4.61 -4.73 -10.04
N VAL A 17 5.65 -4.42 -9.26
CA VAL A 17 6.75 -3.55 -9.70
C VAL A 17 8.12 -4.17 -9.45
N GLU A 18 9.12 -3.61 -10.13
CA GLU A 18 10.52 -3.92 -9.86
C GLU A 18 10.95 -3.34 -8.49
N PRO A 19 11.93 -3.94 -7.80
CA PRO A 19 12.25 -3.59 -6.41
C PRO A 19 12.76 -2.15 -6.21
N ASN A 20 13.29 -1.55 -7.27
CA ASN A 20 13.84 -0.20 -7.33
C ASN A 20 12.82 0.85 -7.80
N ASP A 21 11.61 0.45 -8.17
CA ASP A 21 10.54 1.39 -8.53
C ASP A 21 9.75 1.82 -7.29
N SER A 22 10.01 3.05 -6.84
CA SER A 22 9.30 3.70 -5.72
C SER A 22 8.24 4.70 -6.16
N SER A 23 7.96 4.82 -7.47
CA SER A 23 7.02 5.82 -8.02
C SER A 23 5.61 5.71 -7.41
N LEU A 24 5.21 4.48 -7.09
CA LEU A 24 3.93 4.16 -6.48
C LEU A 24 3.83 4.49 -4.99
N LEU A 25 4.91 4.91 -4.32
CA LEU A 25 4.92 5.25 -2.89
C LEU A 25 4.66 6.73 -2.60
N THR A 26 4.32 7.50 -3.64
CA THR A 26 3.86 8.88 -3.51
C THR A 26 2.60 8.96 -2.63
N GLN A 27 2.55 9.97 -1.77
CA GLN A 27 1.47 10.18 -0.81
C GLN A 27 0.60 11.37 -1.22
N ASP A 28 -0.71 11.16 -1.25
CA ASP A 28 -1.70 12.23 -1.31
C ASP A 28 -2.16 12.57 0.11
N LEU A 29 -1.73 13.73 0.62
CA LEU A 29 -2.06 14.18 1.98
C LEU A 29 -3.54 14.53 2.18
N SER A 30 -4.32 14.66 1.10
CA SER A 30 -5.77 14.85 1.19
C SER A 30 -6.51 13.56 1.54
N LYS A 31 -5.85 12.40 1.40
CA LYS A 31 -6.42 11.07 1.62
C LYS A 31 -5.80 10.40 2.84
N LYS A 32 -6.57 9.48 3.42
CA LYS A 32 -6.08 8.55 4.45
C LYS A 32 -5.85 7.20 3.80
N GLU A 33 -4.63 6.99 3.30
CA GLU A 33 -4.27 5.77 2.57
C GLU A 33 -3.39 4.84 3.42
N ILE A 34 -3.43 3.55 3.08
CA ILE A 34 -2.48 2.54 3.54
C ILE A 34 -1.88 1.86 2.32
N THR A 35 -0.57 1.60 2.36
CA THR A 35 0.12 0.80 1.35
C THR A 35 0.71 -0.44 2.00
N LEU A 36 0.34 -1.62 1.51
CA LEU A 36 0.93 -2.91 1.89
C LEU A 36 1.89 -3.36 0.80
N ILE A 37 3.11 -3.74 1.18
CA ILE A 37 4.16 -4.14 0.24
C ILE A 37 4.67 -5.51 0.65
N THR A 38 4.74 -6.44 -0.29
CA THR A 38 5.36 -7.74 -0.08
C THR A 38 6.19 -8.17 -1.28
N CYS A 39 7.10 -9.11 -1.06
CA CYS A 39 7.86 -9.73 -2.14
C CYS A 39 6.97 -10.69 -2.94
N THR A 40 7.18 -10.71 -4.25
CA THR A 40 6.62 -11.75 -5.14
C THR A 40 7.70 -12.22 -6.10
N ASN A 41 7.41 -13.25 -6.89
CA ASN A 41 8.33 -13.78 -7.91
C ASN A 41 9.75 -14.03 -7.37
N ARG A 42 9.88 -14.85 -6.32
CA ARG A 42 11.16 -15.15 -5.65
C ARG A 42 11.94 -13.88 -5.26
N ALA A 43 11.23 -12.88 -4.73
CA ALA A 43 11.74 -11.57 -4.32
C ALA A 43 12.29 -10.67 -5.44
N LYS A 44 12.17 -11.07 -6.71
CA LYS A 44 12.55 -10.23 -7.85
C LYS A 44 11.60 -9.06 -8.06
N GLN A 45 10.39 -9.13 -7.53
CA GLN A 45 9.37 -8.08 -7.69
C GLN A 45 8.68 -7.78 -6.37
N ARG A 46 7.91 -6.69 -6.34
CA ARG A 46 7.07 -6.27 -5.21
C ARG A 46 5.61 -6.25 -5.62
N LEU A 47 4.77 -6.87 -4.82
CA LEU A 47 3.32 -6.67 -4.89
C LEU A 47 2.99 -5.48 -3.98
N ILE A 48 2.39 -4.44 -4.56
CA ILE A 48 1.94 -3.24 -3.86
C ILE A 48 0.41 -3.24 -3.87
N LEU A 49 -0.19 -3.11 -2.68
CA LEU A 49 -1.62 -2.89 -2.51
C LEU A 49 -1.84 -1.54 -1.85
N LYS A 50 -2.64 -0.66 -2.46
CA LYS A 50 -3.12 0.56 -1.81
C LYS A 50 -4.56 0.39 -1.38
N GLY A 51 -4.90 0.97 -0.24
CA GLY A 51 -6.27 1.09 0.21
C GLY A 51 -6.54 2.44 0.84
N GLU A 52 -7.78 2.90 0.73
CA GLU A 52 -8.27 4.15 1.31
C GLU A 52 -9.17 3.84 2.51
N LEU A 53 -9.09 4.67 3.57
CA LEU A 53 -9.89 4.50 4.79
C LEU A 53 -11.39 4.63 4.48
N VAL A 54 -12.21 3.74 5.04
CA VAL A 54 -13.68 3.77 4.98
C VAL A 54 -14.34 3.94 6.34
#